data_AF-C0DAI5-F1
#
_entry.id   AF-C0DAI5-F1
#
_cell.length_a   1.000
_cell.length_b   1.000
_cell.length_c   1.000
_cell.angle_alpha   90.00
_cell.angle_beta   90.00
_cell.angle_gamma   90.00
#
_symmetry.space_group_name_H-M   'P 1'
#
loop_
_entity.id
_entity.type
_entity.pdbx_description
1 polymer ?
#
loop_
_entity_poly.entity_id
_entity_poly.type
_entity_poly.pdbx_seq_one_letter_code
_entity_poly.pdbx_strand_id
1 'polypeptide(L)'
;MKAVIPMLEMVKERLKSFGYELQEGDEFALTFSIQKVENTIKNDCNTPSIPDGLVNIAVDMAVGEFLTAKKTFSPDSIAGLDLDMAVKQIQTGDTNTVFATGEGSSTPEQRLNSFLNYLLTYGRDQFSCYRKIRW
;
A
#
# COMPACT_ATOMS: atom_id res chain seq x y z
N MET A 1 16.32 -23.02 0.14
CA MET A 1 16.13 -21.86 -0.74
C MET A 1 14.69 -21.39 -0.53
N LYS A 2 14.46 -20.39 0.34
CA LYS A 2 13.10 -19.85 0.52
C LYS A 2 12.73 -19.21 -0.81
N ALA A 3 11.68 -19.69 -1.46
CA ALA A 3 11.11 -18.98 -2.60
C ALA A 3 10.73 -17.59 -2.09
N VAL A 4 11.48 -16.57 -2.53
CA VAL A 4 11.07 -15.18 -2.35
C VAL A 4 9.78 -15.07 -3.16
N ILE A 5 8.65 -14.96 -2.47
CA ILE A 5 7.36 -14.75 -3.12
C ILE A 5 7.51 -13.48 -3.97
N PRO A 6 7.16 -13.51 -5.28
CA PRO A 6 7.25 -12.32 -6.11
C PRO A 6 6.44 -11.18 -5.48
N MET A 7 6.96 -9.95 -5.52
CA MET A 7 6.29 -8.79 -4.94
C MET A 7 4.85 -8.62 -5.44
N LEU A 8 4.58 -9.02 -6.70
CA LEU A 8 3.23 -9.08 -7.27
C LEU A 8 2.28 -9.97 -6.47
N GLU A 9 2.70 -11.17 -6.08
CA GLU A 9 1.87 -12.08 -5.31
C GLU A 9 1.62 -11.57 -3.89
N MET A 10 2.62 -10.94 -3.25
CA MET A 10 2.43 -10.29 -1.95
C MET A 10 1.40 -9.15 -2.02
N VAL A 11 1.43 -8.36 -3.08
CA VAL A 11 0.46 -7.28 -3.32
C VAL A 11 -0.94 -7.84 -3.55
N LYS A 12 -1.08 -8.94 -4.31
CA LYS A 12 -2.37 -9.63 -4.51
C LYS A 12 -2.94 -10.18 -3.20
N GLU A 13 -2.12 -10.83 -2.38
CA GLU A 13 -2.52 -11.32 -1.06
C GLU A 13 -2.94 -10.17 -0.13
N ARG A 14 -2.20 -9.06 -0.17
CA ARG A 14 -2.51 -7.86 0.61
C ARG A 14 -3.84 -7.23 0.20
N LEU A 15 -4.10 -7.10 -1.10
CA LEU A 15 -5.39 -6.63 -1.63
C LEU A 15 -6.55 -7.52 -1.20
N LYS A 16 -6.37 -8.85 -1.26
CA LYS A 16 -7.36 -9.81 -0.80
C LYS A 16 -7.66 -9.64 0.69
N SER A 17 -6.65 -9.31 1.51
CA SER A 17 -6.85 -9.03 2.94
C SER A 17 -7.73 -7.80 3.21
N PHE A 18 -7.81 -6.87 2.25
CA PHE A 18 -8.69 -5.70 2.28
C PHE A 18 -10.08 -5.96 1.66
N GLY A 19 -10.35 -7.20 1.22
CA GLY A 19 -11.60 -7.56 0.56
C GLY A 19 -11.67 -7.15 -0.91
N TYR A 20 -10.55 -6.79 -1.54
CA TYR A 20 -10.52 -6.49 -2.97
C TYR A 20 -10.45 -7.76 -3.81
N GLU A 21 -11.36 -7.90 -4.77
CA GLU A 21 -11.33 -8.96 -5.79
C GLU A 21 -10.69 -8.42 -7.08
N LEU A 22 -9.67 -9.12 -7.57
CA LEU A 22 -8.94 -8.75 -8.79
C LEU A 22 -9.85 -8.84 -10.02
N GLN A 23 -9.84 -7.79 -10.83
CA GLN A 23 -10.57 -7.67 -12.08
C GLN A 23 -9.64 -7.87 -13.29
N GLU A 24 -10.24 -8.06 -14.46
CA GLU A 24 -9.49 -8.15 -15.71
C GLU A 24 -8.72 -6.83 -15.98
N GLY A 25 -7.43 -6.95 -16.25
CA GLY A 25 -6.53 -5.79 -16.46
C GLY A 25 -5.86 -5.25 -15.19
N ASP A 26 -6.25 -5.70 -14.00
CA ASP A 26 -5.64 -5.23 -12.75
C ASP A 26 -4.17 -5.61 -12.64
N GLU A 27 -3.79 -6.78 -13.13
CA GLU A 27 -2.41 -7.25 -13.04
C GLU A 27 -1.41 -6.30 -13.73
N PHE A 28 -1.82 -5.70 -14.85
CA PHE A 28 -1.01 -4.69 -15.54
C PHE A 28 -0.86 -3.43 -14.68
N ALA A 29 -1.97 -2.93 -14.14
CA ALA A 29 -1.95 -1.76 -13.26
C ALA A 29 -1.14 -2.01 -11.98
N LEU A 30 -1.26 -3.20 -11.38
CA LEU A 30 -0.47 -3.63 -10.22
C LEU A 30 1.01 -3.69 -10.54
N THR A 31 1.38 -4.28 -11.67
CA THR A 31 2.78 -4.35 -12.10
C THR A 31 3.36 -2.95 -12.29
N PHE A 32 2.60 -2.03 -12.88
CA PHE A 32 3.01 -0.63 -13.04
C PHE A 32 3.17 0.09 -11.69
N SER A 33 2.22 -0.09 -10.76
CA SER A 33 2.29 0.47 -9.41
C SER A 33 3.49 -0.06 -8.63
N ILE A 34 3.77 -1.36 -8.74
CA ILE A 34 4.97 -1.99 -8.13
C ILE A 34 6.24 -1.37 -8.70
N GLN A 35 6.37 -1.27 -10.01
CA GLN A 35 7.55 -0.66 -10.65
C GLN A 35 7.75 0.79 -10.21
N LYS A 36 6.67 1.57 -10.10
CA LYS A 36 6.73 2.95 -9.61
C LYS A 36 7.27 3.01 -8.18
N VAL A 37 6.74 2.20 -7.27
CA VAL A 37 7.18 2.14 -5.87
C VAL A 37 8.62 1.63 -5.74
N GLU A 38 8.98 0.60 -6.48
CA GLU A 38 10.36 0.11 -6.56
C GLU A 38 11.32 1.25 -6.93
N ASN A 39 10.99 2.01 -7.97
CA ASN A 39 11.81 3.13 -8.40
C ASN A 39 11.86 4.24 -7.35
N THR A 40 10.75 4.54 -6.67
CA THR A 40 10.74 5.52 -5.57
C THR A 40 11.69 5.10 -4.46
N ILE A 41 11.62 3.84 -3.99
CA ILE A 41 12.49 3.33 -2.91
C ILE A 41 13.95 3.30 -3.35
N LYS A 42 14.24 2.77 -4.54
CA LYS A 42 15.59 2.69 -5.10
C LYS A 42 16.23 4.07 -5.23
N ASN A 43 15.47 5.07 -5.70
CA ASN A 43 15.95 6.44 -5.84
C ASN A 43 16.16 7.11 -4.48
N ASP A 44 15.22 6.96 -3.55
CA ASP A 44 15.29 7.60 -2.23
C ASP A 44 16.39 7.02 -1.35
N CYS A 45 16.55 5.69 -1.36
CA CYS A 45 17.58 4.98 -0.62
C CYS A 45 18.92 4.91 -1.37
N ASN A 46 18.95 5.25 -2.68
CA ASN A 46 20.09 5.07 -3.58
C ASN A 46 20.61 3.61 -3.55
N THR A 47 19.69 2.65 -3.71
CA THR A 47 19.98 1.21 -3.74
C THR A 47 19.51 0.58 -5.05
N PRO A 48 20.18 -0.47 -5.56
CA PRO A 48 19.79 -1.13 -6.80
C PRO A 48 18.54 -2.02 -6.64
N SER A 49 18.20 -2.40 -5.41
CA SER A 49 17.05 -3.23 -5.05
C SER A 49 16.36 -2.70 -3.80
N ILE A 50 15.11 -3.10 -3.57
CA ILE A 50 14.41 -2.84 -2.30
C ILE A 50 15.14 -3.60 -1.19
N PRO A 51 15.56 -2.93 -0.10
CA PRO A 51 16.07 -3.60 1.09
C PRO A 51 15.01 -4.52 1.74
N ASP A 52 15.41 -5.68 2.27
CA ASP A 52 14.48 -6.67 2.85
C ASP A 52 13.55 -6.06 3.92
N GLY A 53 14.07 -5.16 4.75
CA GLY A 53 13.27 -4.48 5.78
C GLY A 53 12.25 -3.48 5.25
N LEU A 54 12.32 -3.11 3.97
CA LEU A 54 11.34 -2.24 3.29
C LEU A 54 10.34 -3.01 2.42
N VAL A 55 10.44 -4.34 2.32
CA VAL A 55 9.56 -5.13 1.43
C VAL A 55 8.08 -4.97 1.80
N ASN A 56 7.73 -5.07 3.08
CA ASN A 56 6.33 -4.89 3.52
C ASN A 56 5.83 -3.47 3.26
N ILE A 57 6.68 -2.46 3.47
CA ILE A 57 6.36 -1.06 3.17
C ILE A 57 6.15 -0.86 1.67
N ALA A 58 7.00 -1.48 0.85
CA ALA A 58 6.87 -1.43 -0.60
C ALA A 58 5.56 -2.09 -1.08
N VAL A 59 5.15 -3.19 -0.45
CA VAL A 59 3.87 -3.86 -0.74
C VAL A 59 2.70 -2.95 -0.38
N ASP A 60 2.67 -2.38 0.82
CA ASP A 60 1.61 -1.45 1.24
C ASP A 60 1.55 -0.21 0.34
N MET A 61 2.70 0.38 0.00
CA MET A 61 2.78 1.50 -0.93
C MET A 61 2.28 1.13 -2.34
N ALA A 62 2.59 -0.07 -2.84
CA ALA A 62 2.13 -0.52 -4.15
C ALA A 62 0.62 -0.72 -4.18
N VAL A 63 0.04 -1.28 -3.11
CA VAL A 63 -1.42 -1.36 -2.93
C VAL A 63 -2.04 0.03 -2.88
N GLY A 64 -1.44 0.96 -2.12
CA GLY A 64 -1.90 2.35 -2.03
C GLY A 64 -1.90 3.07 -3.38
N GLU A 65 -0.83 2.93 -4.16
CA GLU A 65 -0.72 3.48 -5.52
C GLU A 65 -1.78 2.91 -6.46
N PHE A 66 -1.96 1.58 -6.46
CA PHE A 66 -2.97 0.92 -7.26
C PHE A 66 -4.39 1.37 -6.90
N LEU A 67 -4.75 1.35 -5.62
CA LEU A 67 -6.09 1.75 -5.18
C LEU A 67 -6.35 3.24 -5.42
N THR A 68 -5.32 4.10 -5.34
CA THR A 68 -5.43 5.53 -5.69
C THR A 68 -5.71 5.72 -7.18
N ALA A 69 -5.01 4.97 -8.04
CA ALA A 69 -5.27 4.98 -9.47
C ALA A 69 -6.69 4.48 -9.78
N LYS A 70 -7.11 3.36 -9.17
CA LYS A 70 -8.46 2.82 -9.31
C LYS A 70 -9.54 3.79 -8.83
N LYS A 71 -9.35 4.46 -7.69
CA LYS A 71 -10.25 5.51 -7.22
C LYS A 71 -10.45 6.61 -8.27
N THR A 72 -9.38 6.99 -8.96
CA THR A 72 -9.37 8.12 -9.92
C THR A 72 -10.02 7.74 -11.24
N PHE A 73 -9.73 6.55 -11.77
CA PHE A 73 -10.16 6.14 -13.11
C PHE A 73 -11.40 5.23 -13.13
N SER A 74 -11.72 4.59 -12.00
CA SER A 74 -12.81 3.60 -11.91
C SER A 74 -13.36 3.52 -10.47
N PRO A 75 -14.02 4.59 -9.97
CA PRO A 75 -14.49 4.65 -8.58
C PRO A 75 -15.49 3.53 -8.23
N ASP A 76 -16.24 3.01 -9.19
CA ASP A 76 -17.18 1.90 -8.95
C ASP A 76 -16.45 0.58 -8.66
N SER A 77 -15.23 0.41 -9.16
CA SER A 77 -14.44 -0.82 -9.00
C SER A 77 -13.93 -1.06 -7.58
N ILE A 78 -13.93 -0.02 -6.74
CA ILE A 78 -13.47 -0.07 -5.34
C ILE A 78 -14.62 -0.06 -4.33
N ALA A 79 -15.88 -0.09 -4.79
CA ALA A 79 -17.07 -0.05 -3.94
C ALA A 79 -17.22 -1.30 -3.04
N GLY A 80 -16.57 -2.41 -3.38
CA GLY A 80 -16.55 -3.65 -2.59
C GLY A 80 -15.47 -3.72 -1.52
N LEU A 81 -14.64 -2.68 -1.35
CA LEU A 81 -13.58 -2.68 -0.35
C LEU A 81 -14.17 -2.60 1.06
N ASP A 82 -13.88 -3.59 1.91
CA ASP A 82 -14.31 -3.55 3.30
C ASP A 82 -13.35 -2.68 4.11
N LEU A 83 -13.63 -1.37 4.11
CA LEU A 83 -12.85 -0.37 4.82
C LEU A 83 -12.82 -0.61 6.34
N ASP A 84 -13.90 -1.15 6.92
CA ASP A 84 -13.95 -1.43 8.35
C ASP A 84 -13.05 -2.63 8.71
N MET A 85 -13.01 -3.67 7.87
CA MET A 85 -12.04 -4.76 8.01
C MET A 85 -10.61 -4.30 7.75
N ALA A 86 -10.36 -3.51 6.70
CA ALA A 86 -9.02 -3.04 6.36
C ALA A 86 -8.43 -2.15 7.46
N VAL A 87 -9.24 -1.26 8.05
CA VAL A 87 -8.82 -0.43 9.20
C VAL A 87 -8.56 -1.29 10.43
N LYS A 88 -9.40 -2.30 10.72
CA LYS A 88 -9.16 -3.25 11.84
C LYS A 88 -7.87 -4.05 11.65
N GLN A 89 -7.57 -4.50 10.42
CA GLN A 89 -6.33 -5.23 10.11
C GLN A 89 -5.10 -4.35 10.32
N ILE A 90 -5.14 -3.07 9.95
CA ILE A 90 -4.07 -2.10 10.25
C ILE A 90 -3.91 -1.95 11.77
N GLN A 91 -5.01 -1.73 12.51
CA GLN A 91 -4.98 -1.57 13.97
C GLN A 91 -4.46 -2.80 14.70
N THR A 92 -4.70 -4.00 14.15
CA THR A 92 -4.25 -5.27 14.74
C THR A 92 -2.77 -5.56 14.43
N GLY A 93 -2.27 -5.07 13.29
CA GLY A 93 -0.91 -5.35 12.80
C GLY A 93 0.17 -4.37 13.28
N ASP A 94 -0.18 -3.11 13.50
CA ASP A 94 0.75 -2.08 13.98
C ASP A 94 0.04 -1.09 14.90
N THR A 95 0.70 -0.74 16.01
CA THR A 95 0.24 0.06 17.16
C THR A 95 -0.95 0.99 16.87
N ASN A 96 -2.09 0.76 17.54
CA ASN A 96 -3.26 1.65 17.74
C ASN A 96 -3.17 3.03 17.05
N THR A 97 -3.23 3.07 15.72
CA THR A 97 -3.54 4.30 15.01
C THR A 97 -5.06 4.45 15.12
N VAL A 98 -5.48 5.19 16.15
CA VAL A 98 -6.87 5.55 16.36
C VAL A 98 -7.23 6.48 15.20
N PHE A 99 -7.67 5.91 14.08
CA PHE A 99 -8.48 6.64 13.10
C PHE A 99 -9.64 7.20 13.91
N ALA A 100 -9.61 8.52 14.17
CA ALA A 100 -10.44 9.19 15.13
C ALA A 100 -11.89 8.77 14.95
N THR A 101 -12.33 7.82 15.78
CA THR A 101 -13.75 7.47 15.93
C THR A 101 -14.35 8.51 16.89
N GLY A 102 -14.06 9.79 16.64
CA GLY A 102 -14.64 10.91 17.34
C GLY A 102 -15.88 11.32 16.58
N GLU A 103 -17.05 11.04 17.16
CA GLU A 103 -18.40 11.60 16.96
C GLU A 103 -18.56 12.70 15.87
N GLY A 104 -18.23 12.36 14.62
CA GLY A 104 -18.20 13.33 13.53
C GLY A 104 -18.02 12.63 12.19
N SER A 105 -19.10 12.01 11.70
CA SER A 105 -19.42 11.77 10.28
C SER A 105 -18.27 11.90 9.27
N SER A 106 -17.21 11.09 9.37
CA SER A 106 -16.25 11.00 8.28
C SER A 106 -16.95 10.26 7.14
N THR A 107 -17.08 10.91 5.98
CA THR A 107 -17.73 10.28 4.82
C THR A 107 -16.93 9.03 4.42
N PRO A 108 -17.55 8.01 3.79
CA PRO A 108 -16.84 6.83 3.32
C PRO A 108 -15.62 7.18 2.46
N GLU A 109 -15.71 8.25 1.67
CA GLU A 109 -14.63 8.75 0.85
C GLU A 109 -13.45 9.33 1.67
N GLN A 110 -13.74 10.06 2.75
CA GLN A 110 -12.69 10.56 3.65
C GLN A 110 -11.95 9.42 4.34
N ARG A 111 -12.67 8.38 4.78
CA ARG A 111 -12.06 7.18 5.37
C ARG A 111 -11.15 6.47 4.38
N LEU A 112 -11.61 6.29 3.13
CA LEU A 112 -10.81 5.74 2.04
C LEU A 112 -9.56 6.59 1.79
N ASN A 113 -9.69 7.92 1.72
CA ASN A 113 -8.53 8.81 1.54
C ASN A 113 -7.52 8.68 2.68
N SER A 114 -7.97 8.61 3.93
CA SER A 114 -7.09 8.41 5.09
C SER A 114 -6.38 7.06 5.03
N PHE A 115 -7.09 5.99 4.62
CA PHE A 115 -6.52 4.66 4.43
C PHE A 115 -5.46 4.63 3.32
N LEU A 116 -5.76 5.21 2.16
CA LEU A 116 -4.79 5.33 1.06
C LEU A 116 -3.57 6.15 1.46
N ASN A 117 -3.78 7.27 2.15
CA ASN A 117 -2.69 8.10 2.64
C ASN A 117 -1.82 7.34 3.65
N TYR A 118 -2.41 6.54 4.52
CA TYR A 118 -1.67 5.67 5.43
C TYR A 118 -0.77 4.70 4.65
N LEU A 119 -1.33 3.93 3.70
CA LEU A 119 -0.55 2.98 2.89
C LEU A 119 0.61 3.64 2.13
N LEU A 120 0.43 4.88 1.66
CA LEU A 120 1.43 5.62 0.90
C LEU A 120 2.52 6.28 1.76
N THR A 121 2.23 6.57 3.03
CA THR A 121 3.13 7.35 3.91
C THR A 121 3.73 6.52 5.04
N TYR A 122 3.11 5.41 5.40
CA TYR A 122 3.58 4.53 6.46
C TYR A 122 4.97 3.99 6.16
N GLY A 123 5.85 3.99 7.17
CA GLY A 123 7.21 3.46 7.07
C GLY A 123 8.18 4.25 6.20
N ARG A 124 7.79 5.40 5.63
CA ARG A 124 8.70 6.25 4.84
C ARG A 124 9.89 6.78 5.64
N ASP A 125 9.71 6.99 6.94
CA ASP A 125 10.79 7.35 7.86
C ASP A 125 11.89 6.28 7.90
N GLN A 126 11.52 5.00 7.77
CA GLN A 126 12.45 3.86 7.74
C GLN A 126 13.36 3.86 6.50
N PHE A 127 13.04 4.60 5.44
CA PHE A 127 13.91 4.72 4.26
C PHE A 127 15.26 5.33 4.65
N SER A 128 15.26 6.22 5.64
CA SER A 128 16.48 6.85 6.16
C SER A 128 17.48 5.84 6.70
N CYS A 129 17.03 4.69 7.23
CA CYS A 129 17.89 3.62 7.72
C CYS A 129 18.69 2.92 6.62
N TYR A 130 18.23 3.01 5.36
CA TYR A 130 18.83 2.33 4.21
C TYR A 130 19.46 3.29 3.20
N ARG A 131 19.32 4.61 3.42
CA ARG A 131 19.79 5.64 2.49
C ARG A 131 21.31 5.66 2.40
N LYS A 132 21.84 5.46 1.18
CA LYS A 132 23.26 5.56 0.86
C LYS A 132 23.57 6.91 0.23
N ILE A 133 24.46 7.70 0.85
CA ILE A 133 24.88 8.99 0.29
C ILE A 133 25.61 8.76 -1.04
N ARG A 134 25.14 9.42 -2.11
CA ARG A 134 25.86 9.55 -3.37
C ARG A 134 26.48 10.95 -3.39
N TRP A 135 27.78 11.01 -3.61
CA TRP A 135 28.51 12.26 -3.82
C TRP A 135 28.72 12.47 -5.31
#